data_AF-V9Z7N3-F1
#
_entry.id   AF-V9Z7N3-F1
#
_cell.length_a   1.000
_cell.length_b   1.000
_cell.length_c   1.000
_cell.angle_alpha   90.00
_cell.angle_beta   90.00
_cell.angle_gamma   90.00
#
_symmetry.space_group_name_H-M   'P 1'
#
loop_
_entity.id
_entity.type
_entity.pdbx_description
1 polymer ?
#
loop_
_entity_poly.entity_id
_entity_poly.type
_entity_poly.pdbx_seq_one_letter_code
_entity_poly.pdbx_strand_id
1 'polypeptide(L)'
;MTLSPTGARILAENEDGIVRGHPAALARLHGDRLIRYNGGTPIMTPAGHQALADWIAQHGRPAPAAPGIAPKLPARQHEAVLTAARRPDQLVPSRETAGNGEEWFNARTLEGIRRTGFVTAYPGDPRSLYLTAEGRAYARQRGGIDVRRRKFVLVACGQNKQPDPDRWYPAGELYTGGYHLSLRGAADALTSPPLIRIVSALHGLVPLTRKLRRYDVRPGDPEAITADGLSVQTAALGLDDADVIFLGGQDYIDLLVPSVPHLFTPLTGGMGQHKGQCRQAREDASLRERWWTQAAALFDRHHPPAPSRSRPEPARPTGAHLPFVTERPR
;
A
#
# COMPACT_ATOMS: atom_id res chain seq x y z
N MET A 1 3.26 19.26 38.35
CA MET A 1 4.22 18.16 38.06
C MET A 1 4.70 18.35 36.64
N THR A 2 6.01 18.31 36.39
CA THR A 2 6.58 18.49 35.04
C THR A 2 6.63 17.15 34.31
N LEU A 3 5.89 17.05 33.20
CA LEU A 3 5.90 15.88 32.33
C LEU A 3 7.29 15.72 31.70
N SER A 4 7.93 14.57 31.88
CA SER A 4 9.23 14.30 31.25
C SER A 4 9.10 14.21 29.72
N PRO A 5 10.15 14.49 28.94
CA PRO A 5 10.11 14.33 27.46
C PRO A 5 9.66 12.93 27.02
N THR A 6 10.12 11.87 27.71
CA THR A 6 9.71 10.49 27.44
C THR A 6 8.22 10.27 27.74
N GLY A 7 7.72 10.82 28.85
CA GLY A 7 6.29 10.76 29.19
C GLY A 7 5.43 11.51 28.18
N ALA A 8 5.85 12.71 27.78
CA ALA A 8 5.17 13.51 26.76
C ALA A 8 5.08 12.77 25.42
N ARG A 9 6.18 12.14 24.99
CA ARG A 9 6.19 11.32 23.77
C ARG A 9 5.22 10.14 23.85
N ILE A 10 5.24 9.38 24.95
CA ILE A 10 4.33 8.23 25.14
C ILE A 10 2.87 8.68 25.10
N LEU A 11 2.52 9.78 25.79
CA LEU A 11 1.15 10.29 25.76
C LEU A 11 0.77 10.82 24.36
N ALA A 12 1.68 11.51 23.67
CA ALA A 12 1.44 12.02 22.31
C ALA A 12 1.23 10.94 21.24
N GLU A 13 1.81 9.76 21.42
CA GLU A 13 1.65 8.60 20.53
C GLU A 13 0.31 7.87 20.75
N ASN A 14 -0.39 8.13 21.85
CA ASN A 14 -1.60 7.42 22.27
C ASN A 14 -2.76 8.38 22.57
N GLU A 15 -2.99 9.36 21.69
CA GLU A 15 -4.09 10.34 21.82
C GLU A 15 -5.49 9.75 21.60
N ASP A 16 -5.59 8.49 21.18
CA ASP A 16 -6.84 7.70 21.22
C ASP A 16 -7.26 7.35 22.67
N GLY A 17 -6.41 7.69 23.64
CA GLY A 17 -6.65 7.51 25.06
C GLY A 17 -6.15 6.17 25.59
N ILE A 18 -5.73 5.23 24.75
CA ILE A 18 -5.20 3.92 25.19
C ILE A 18 -3.68 3.97 25.18
N VAL A 19 -3.06 4.13 26.35
CA VAL A 19 -1.62 4.42 26.45
C VAL A 19 -0.79 3.14 26.38
N ARG A 20 0.05 3.03 25.36
CA ARG A 20 1.00 1.92 25.14
C ARG A 20 2.43 2.41 25.34
N GLY A 21 3.27 1.59 25.96
CA GLY A 21 4.67 1.94 26.19
C GLY A 21 5.42 0.93 27.07
N HIS A 22 6.68 1.23 27.36
CA HIS A 22 7.52 0.40 28.23
C HIS A 22 6.95 0.35 29.66
N PRO A 23 6.91 -0.82 30.34
CA PRO A 23 6.28 -0.97 31.66
C PRO A 23 6.76 0.02 32.72
N ALA A 24 8.07 0.29 32.78
CA ALA A 24 8.62 1.27 33.72
C ALA A 24 8.13 2.71 33.47
N ALA A 25 7.91 3.08 32.20
CA ALA A 25 7.39 4.39 31.85
C ALA A 25 5.90 4.49 32.15
N LEU A 26 5.12 3.42 31.89
CA LEU A 26 3.72 3.33 32.29
C LEU A 26 3.55 3.39 33.81
N ALA A 27 4.40 2.68 34.56
CA ALA A 27 4.39 2.72 36.03
C ALA A 27 4.65 4.14 36.57
N ARG A 28 5.58 4.88 35.95
CA ARG A 28 5.84 6.28 36.29
C ARG A 28 4.66 7.19 35.96
N LEU A 29 4.13 7.12 34.74
CA LEU A 29 2.94 7.88 34.33
C LEU A 29 1.72 7.58 35.21
N HIS A 30 1.58 6.34 35.67
CA HIS A 30 0.53 5.92 36.59
C HIS A 30 0.75 6.51 37.99
N GLY A 31 1.99 6.46 38.51
CA GLY A 31 2.36 7.10 39.77
C GLY A 31 2.09 8.61 39.78
N ASP A 32 2.33 9.26 38.64
CA ASP A 32 2.04 10.69 38.42
C ASP A 32 0.55 10.96 38.13
N ARG A 33 -0.31 9.93 38.14
CA ARG A 33 -1.76 9.99 37.87
C ARG A 33 -2.15 10.51 36.49
N LEU A 34 -1.23 10.43 35.52
CA LEU A 34 -1.45 10.84 34.13
C LEU A 34 -2.13 9.75 33.30
N ILE A 35 -2.03 8.50 33.74
CA ILE A 35 -2.78 7.37 33.23
C ILE A 35 -3.41 6.60 34.40
N ARG A 36 -4.45 5.83 34.12
CA ARG A 36 -5.10 4.89 35.04
C ARG A 36 -5.32 3.55 34.37
N TYR A 37 -5.43 2.48 35.13
CA TYR A 37 -5.79 1.17 34.58
C TYR A 37 -7.31 0.94 34.64
N ASN A 38 -7.90 0.50 33.53
CA ASN A 38 -9.29 0.05 33.45
C ASN A 38 -9.30 -1.37 32.88
N GLY A 39 -9.65 -2.37 33.70
CA GLY A 39 -9.57 -3.78 33.28
C GLY A 39 -8.17 -4.23 32.84
N GLY A 40 -7.11 -3.64 33.40
CA GLY A 40 -5.72 -3.91 33.01
C GLY A 40 -5.23 -3.13 31.79
N THR A 41 -6.09 -2.37 31.10
CA THR A 41 -5.68 -1.48 30.00
C THR A 41 -5.31 -0.09 30.55
N PRO A 42 -4.12 0.46 30.24
CA PRO A 42 -3.76 1.81 30.62
C PRO A 42 -4.53 2.82 29.76
N ILE A 43 -5.26 3.73 30.40
CA ILE A 43 -6.04 4.78 29.76
C ILE A 43 -5.55 6.14 30.25
N MET A 44 -5.38 7.10 29.35
CA MET A 44 -4.99 8.46 29.68
C MET A 44 -6.08 9.14 30.54
N THR A 45 -5.68 9.80 31.61
CA THR A 45 -6.61 10.57 32.45
C THR A 45 -6.78 11.99 31.90
N PRO A 46 -7.81 12.74 32.32
CA PRO A 46 -7.89 14.17 32.02
C PRO A 46 -6.63 14.94 32.43
N ALA A 47 -6.01 14.57 33.56
CA ALA A 47 -4.74 15.15 34.00
C ALA A 47 -3.57 14.81 33.04
N GLY A 48 -3.55 13.60 32.47
CA GLY A 48 -2.61 13.21 31.42
C GLY A 48 -2.75 14.04 30.15
N HIS A 49 -3.99 14.24 29.69
CA HIS A 49 -4.28 15.10 28.53
C HIS A 49 -3.84 16.54 28.79
N GLN A 50 -4.15 17.09 29.96
CA GLN A 50 -3.73 18.45 30.33
C GLN A 50 -2.21 18.58 30.41
N ALA A 51 -1.53 17.64 31.08
CA ALA A 51 -0.07 17.66 31.19
C ALA A 51 0.62 17.55 29.83
N LEU A 52 0.07 16.76 28.91
CA LEU A 52 0.56 16.68 27.53
C LEU A 52 0.36 18.00 26.78
N ALA A 53 -0.82 18.61 26.90
CA ALA A 53 -1.11 19.90 26.27
C ALA A 53 -0.17 21.00 26.79
N ASP A 54 0.05 21.08 28.11
CA ASP A 54 0.97 22.04 28.73
C ASP A 54 2.41 21.83 28.23
N TRP A 55 2.85 20.58 28.12
CA TRP A 55 4.17 20.24 27.60
C TRP A 55 4.34 20.67 26.14
N ILE A 56 3.33 20.42 25.30
CA ILE A 56 3.32 20.80 23.88
C ILE A 56 3.33 22.32 23.71
N ALA A 57 2.61 23.05 24.56
CA ALA A 57 2.59 24.51 24.52
C ALA A 57 3.99 25.10 24.81
N GLN A 58 4.74 24.49 25.73
CA GLN A 58 6.07 24.95 26.14
C GLN A 58 7.20 24.49 25.20
N HIS A 59 7.11 23.28 24.65
CA HIS A 59 8.24 22.64 23.95
C HIS A 59 7.95 22.31 22.48
N GLY A 60 6.73 22.56 22.00
CA GLY A 60 6.24 22.03 20.73
C GLY A 60 5.80 20.57 20.84
N ARG A 61 5.21 20.03 19.76
CA ARG A 61 4.80 18.61 19.75
C ARG A 61 6.07 17.74 19.77
N PRO A 62 6.19 16.77 20.69
CA PRO A 62 7.34 15.88 20.68
C PRO A 62 7.35 15.16 19.34
N ALA A 63 8.50 15.11 18.68
CA ALA A 63 8.63 14.34 17.45
C ALA A 63 8.13 12.91 17.72
N PRO A 64 7.33 12.31 16.81
CA PRO A 64 6.99 10.90 16.95
C PRO A 64 8.29 10.13 17.15
N ALA A 65 8.31 9.13 18.04
CA ALA A 65 9.51 8.31 18.16
C ALA A 65 9.92 7.89 16.75
N ALA A 66 11.17 8.16 16.38
CA ALA A 66 11.76 7.51 15.21
C ALA A 66 11.38 6.03 15.36
N PRO A 67 10.67 5.43 14.39
CA PRO A 67 9.99 4.16 14.57
C PRO A 67 10.96 3.20 15.22
N GLY A 68 10.71 2.89 16.48
CA GLY A 68 11.68 2.20 17.33
C GLY A 68 12.11 0.94 16.59
N ILE A 69 13.40 0.64 16.60
CA ILE A 69 13.93 -0.51 15.85
C ILE A 69 13.11 -1.74 16.26
N ALA A 70 12.31 -2.27 15.33
CA ALA A 70 11.35 -3.32 15.63
C ALA A 70 12.06 -4.49 16.32
N PRO A 71 11.48 -5.12 17.35
CA PRO A 71 12.15 -6.20 18.09
C PRO A 71 12.59 -7.31 17.13
N LYS A 72 13.79 -7.85 17.33
CA LYS A 72 14.33 -8.88 16.44
C LYS A 72 13.45 -10.14 16.57
N LEU A 73 13.00 -10.66 15.43
CA LEU A 73 12.25 -11.91 15.38
C LEU A 73 13.17 -13.10 15.64
N PRO A 74 12.63 -14.24 16.10
CA PRO A 74 13.29 -15.53 16.00
C PRO A 74 13.93 -15.77 14.63
N ALA A 75 15.08 -16.44 14.61
CA ALA A 75 15.94 -16.53 13.42
C ALA A 75 15.21 -16.94 12.13
N ARG A 76 14.39 -18.01 12.18
CA ARG A 76 13.62 -18.49 11.02
C ARG A 76 12.53 -17.53 10.55
N GLN A 77 11.91 -16.80 11.47
CA GLN A 77 10.86 -15.81 11.16
C GLN A 77 11.47 -14.53 10.57
N HIS A 78 12.62 -14.11 11.12
CA HIS A 78 13.44 -13.05 10.56
C HIS A 78 13.85 -13.36 9.12
N GLU A 79 14.40 -14.56 8.90
CA GLU A 79 14.80 -15.04 7.58
C GLU A 79 13.63 -15.04 6.59
N ALA A 80 12.45 -15.51 6.99
CA ALA A 80 11.25 -15.49 6.14
C ALA A 80 10.86 -14.08 5.65
N VAL A 81 10.88 -13.09 6.54
CA VAL A 81 10.58 -11.69 6.19
C VAL A 81 11.64 -11.13 5.24
N LEU A 82 12.93 -11.43 5.49
CA LEU A 82 14.01 -10.96 4.62
C LEU A 82 14.00 -11.64 3.25
N THR A 83 13.67 -12.93 3.17
CA THR A 83 13.52 -13.66 1.91
C THR A 83 12.38 -13.07 1.08
N ALA A 84 11.22 -12.83 1.68
CA ALA A 84 10.11 -12.16 1.02
C ALA A 84 10.52 -10.75 0.53
N ALA A 85 11.25 -9.98 1.34
CA ALA A 85 11.66 -8.61 0.99
C ALA A 85 12.60 -8.52 -0.22
N ARG A 86 13.32 -9.61 -0.54
CA ARG A 86 14.19 -9.68 -1.73
C ARG A 86 13.43 -10.08 -3.00
N ARG A 87 12.21 -10.62 -2.86
CA ARG A 87 11.39 -11.01 -4.00
C ARG A 87 10.63 -9.80 -4.54
N PRO A 88 10.51 -9.64 -5.87
CA PRO A 88 9.69 -8.60 -6.46
C PRO A 88 8.23 -8.66 -5.99
N ASP A 89 7.67 -9.87 -5.89
CA ASP A 89 6.29 -10.13 -5.49
C ASP A 89 6.05 -10.08 -3.98
N GLN A 90 7.11 -9.97 -3.18
CA GLN A 90 7.09 -9.91 -1.72
C GLN A 90 6.30 -11.04 -1.05
N LEU A 91 6.20 -12.18 -1.75
CA LEU A 91 5.56 -13.38 -1.26
C LEU A 91 6.52 -14.14 -0.35
N VAL A 92 6.06 -14.54 0.84
CA VAL A 92 6.83 -15.44 1.70
C VAL A 92 6.79 -16.83 1.08
N PRO A 93 7.96 -17.44 0.76
CA PRO A 93 7.98 -18.77 0.15
C PRO A 93 7.42 -19.83 1.09
N SER A 94 6.34 -20.48 0.67
CA SER A 94 5.80 -21.70 1.25
C SER A 94 6.20 -22.89 0.36
N ARG A 95 5.83 -24.10 0.79
CA ARG A 95 6.05 -25.31 -0.02
C ARG A 95 5.38 -25.20 -1.40
N GLU A 96 4.26 -24.50 -1.50
CA GLU A 96 3.47 -24.34 -2.72
C GLU A 96 3.91 -23.17 -3.58
N THR A 97 4.57 -22.16 -3.01
CA THR A 97 4.88 -20.89 -3.68
C THR A 97 6.36 -20.65 -3.94
N ALA A 98 7.23 -21.46 -3.32
CA ALA A 98 8.66 -21.40 -3.56
C ALA A 98 9.01 -21.81 -5.00
N GLY A 99 9.93 -21.06 -5.60
CA GLY A 99 10.52 -21.39 -6.89
C GLY A 99 11.45 -22.62 -6.79
N ASN A 100 11.87 -23.11 -7.95
CA ASN A 100 12.79 -24.24 -8.01
C ASN A 100 14.11 -23.90 -7.30
N GLY A 101 14.48 -24.70 -6.29
CA GLY A 101 15.70 -24.51 -5.50
C GLY A 101 15.63 -23.38 -4.47
N GLU A 102 14.48 -22.73 -4.33
CA GLU A 102 14.29 -21.70 -3.31
C GLU A 102 13.97 -22.34 -1.94
N GLU A 103 14.56 -21.78 -0.89
CA GLU A 103 14.21 -22.16 0.47
C GLU A 103 12.77 -21.74 0.81
N TRP A 104 12.03 -22.63 1.46
CA TRP A 104 10.66 -22.39 1.90
C TRP A 104 10.49 -22.59 3.39
N PHE A 105 9.48 -21.92 3.95
CA PHE A 105 9.24 -21.92 5.39
C PHE A 105 8.06 -22.82 5.74
N ASN A 106 8.22 -23.62 6.80
CA ASN A 106 7.17 -24.52 7.27
C ASN A 106 6.00 -23.75 7.92
N ALA A 107 4.86 -24.45 8.09
CA ALA A 107 3.63 -23.87 8.65
C ALA A 107 3.83 -23.20 10.02
N ARG A 108 4.71 -23.71 10.88
CA ARG A 108 4.99 -23.11 12.20
C ARG A 108 5.67 -21.75 12.07
N THR A 109 6.62 -21.62 11.14
CA THR A 109 7.29 -20.35 10.86
C THR A 109 6.29 -19.36 10.26
N LEU A 110 5.50 -19.78 9.26
CA LEU A 110 4.50 -18.95 8.59
C LEU A 110 3.44 -18.41 9.56
N GLU A 111 2.92 -19.27 10.44
CA GLU A 111 1.96 -18.84 11.46
C GLU A 111 2.60 -17.89 12.48
N GLY A 112 3.86 -18.14 12.83
CA GLY A 112 4.63 -17.29 13.74
C GLY A 112 4.81 -15.87 13.20
N ILE A 113 5.18 -15.71 11.93
CA ILE A 113 5.29 -14.38 11.30
C ILE A 113 3.92 -13.73 11.10
N ARG A 114 2.87 -14.49 10.77
CA ARG A 114 1.51 -13.94 10.57
C ARG A 114 1.02 -13.21 11.82
N ARG A 115 1.29 -13.75 13.02
CA ARG A 115 0.92 -13.13 14.30
C ARG A 115 1.64 -11.82 14.61
N THR A 116 2.73 -11.51 13.90
CA THR A 116 3.48 -10.26 14.09
C THR A 116 2.86 -9.07 13.36
N GLY A 117 1.98 -9.32 12.38
CA GLY A 117 1.46 -8.29 11.47
C GLY A 117 2.43 -7.86 10.37
N PHE A 118 3.63 -8.42 10.28
CA PHE A 118 4.58 -8.13 9.20
C PHE A 118 4.22 -8.77 7.86
N VAL A 119 3.34 -9.77 7.88
CA VAL A 119 2.82 -10.40 6.68
C VAL A 119 1.33 -10.57 6.81
N THR A 120 0.64 -10.54 5.68
CA THR A 120 -0.81 -10.74 5.59
C THR A 120 -1.16 -11.63 4.40
N ALA A 121 -2.33 -12.24 4.44
CA ALA A 121 -2.91 -12.91 3.28
C ALA A 121 -3.99 -12.01 2.66
N TYR A 122 -4.16 -12.09 1.34
CA TYR A 122 -5.22 -11.37 0.66
C TYR A 122 -6.48 -12.25 0.51
N PRO A 123 -7.69 -11.66 0.44
CA PRO A 123 -8.94 -12.42 0.50
C PRO A 123 -9.06 -13.57 -0.52
N GLY A 124 -8.51 -13.41 -1.73
CA GLY A 124 -8.58 -14.44 -2.77
C GLY A 124 -7.44 -15.46 -2.76
N ASP A 125 -6.44 -15.29 -1.89
CA ASP A 125 -5.40 -16.29 -1.67
C ASP A 125 -4.97 -16.32 -0.19
N PRO A 126 -5.78 -16.96 0.68
CA PRO A 126 -5.51 -17.00 2.12
C PRO A 126 -4.26 -17.82 2.50
N ARG A 127 -3.65 -18.52 1.53
CA ARG A 127 -2.48 -19.37 1.76
C ARG A 127 -1.17 -18.63 1.48
N SER A 128 -1.21 -17.64 0.60
CA SER A 128 -0.06 -16.80 0.27
C SER A 128 0.08 -15.65 1.26
N LEU A 129 1.26 -15.51 1.85
CA LEU A 129 1.58 -14.43 2.79
C LEU A 129 2.47 -13.39 2.11
N TYR A 130 2.05 -12.13 2.11
CA TYR A 130 2.77 -11.01 1.52
C TYR A 130 3.22 -10.03 2.59
N LEU A 131 4.34 -9.34 2.36
CA LEU A 131 4.81 -8.29 3.28
C LEU A 131 3.80 -7.14 3.37
N THR A 132 3.50 -6.74 4.61
CA THR A 132 2.76 -5.50 4.91
C THR A 132 3.70 -4.29 4.93
N ALA A 133 3.14 -3.09 5.14
CA ALA A 133 3.94 -1.89 5.36
C ALA A 133 4.92 -2.04 6.54
N GLU A 134 4.47 -2.66 7.64
CA GLU A 134 5.27 -2.96 8.83
C GLU A 134 6.36 -4.00 8.51
N GLY A 135 6.05 -5.04 7.73
CA GLY A 135 7.04 -6.03 7.30
C GLY A 135 8.13 -5.44 6.42
N ARG A 136 7.75 -4.53 5.50
CA ARG A 136 8.72 -3.76 4.69
C ARG A 136 9.58 -2.84 5.56
N ALA A 137 8.99 -2.17 6.55
CA ALA A 137 9.74 -1.35 7.51
C ALA A 137 10.71 -2.20 8.33
N TYR A 138 10.28 -3.37 8.81
CA TYR A 138 11.13 -4.32 9.51
C TYR A 138 12.33 -4.76 8.67
N ALA A 139 12.10 -5.14 7.40
CA ALA A 139 13.15 -5.57 6.49
C ALA A 139 14.18 -4.45 6.22
N ARG A 140 13.74 -3.19 6.09
CA ARG A 140 14.63 -2.03 6.00
C ARG A 140 15.49 -1.87 7.27
N GLN A 141 14.86 -1.87 8.44
CA GLN A 141 15.54 -1.62 9.72
C GLN A 141 16.49 -2.75 10.14
N ARG A 142 16.10 -4.00 9.93
CA ARG A 142 16.83 -5.18 10.46
C ARG A 142 17.61 -5.94 9.41
N GLY A 143 17.21 -5.86 8.14
CA GLY A 143 17.87 -6.54 7.03
C GLY A 143 18.67 -5.61 6.12
N GLY A 144 18.52 -4.28 6.24
CA GLY A 144 19.15 -3.32 5.34
C GLY A 144 18.68 -3.43 3.90
N ILE A 145 17.47 -3.97 3.66
CA ILE A 145 16.92 -4.19 2.32
C ILE A 145 16.06 -2.98 1.94
N ASP A 146 16.36 -2.30 0.82
CA ASP A 146 15.50 -1.24 0.25
C ASP A 146 14.26 -1.86 -0.44
N VAL A 147 13.36 -2.42 0.37
CA VAL A 147 12.08 -2.95 -0.09
C VAL A 147 11.02 -1.86 -0.11
N ARG A 148 10.39 -1.67 -1.27
CA ARG A 148 9.26 -0.74 -1.49
C ARG A 148 7.95 -1.52 -1.67
N ARG A 149 6.84 -0.87 -1.98
CA ARG A 149 5.60 -1.58 -2.37
C ARG A 149 5.82 -2.40 -3.64
N ARG A 150 4.95 -3.39 -3.85
CA ARG A 150 4.94 -4.18 -5.09
C ARG A 150 4.57 -3.27 -6.25
N LYS A 151 5.21 -3.47 -7.40
CA LYS A 151 5.06 -2.68 -8.62
C LYS A 151 4.28 -3.47 -9.65
N PHE A 152 2.94 -3.37 -9.64
CA PHE A 152 2.08 -4.09 -10.57
C PHE A 152 1.88 -3.33 -11.88
N VAL A 153 1.96 -4.05 -13.00
CA VAL A 153 1.59 -3.51 -14.31
C VAL A 153 0.41 -4.30 -14.87
N LEU A 154 -0.67 -3.59 -15.14
CA LEU A 154 -1.85 -4.10 -15.79
C LEU A 154 -1.78 -3.72 -17.27
N VAL A 155 -2.03 -4.65 -18.18
CA VAL A 155 -2.04 -4.40 -19.63
C VAL A 155 -3.39 -4.77 -20.22
N ALA A 156 -3.96 -3.90 -21.06
CA ALA A 156 -5.18 -4.25 -21.80
C ALA A 156 -4.94 -5.48 -22.69
N CYS A 157 -5.97 -6.32 -22.84
CA CYS A 157 -5.93 -7.42 -23.79
C CYS A 157 -5.88 -6.93 -25.25
N GLY A 158 -5.69 -7.85 -26.19
CA GLY A 158 -5.70 -7.56 -27.62
C GLY A 158 -6.94 -8.07 -28.34
N GLN A 159 -7.38 -7.35 -29.38
CA GLN A 159 -8.40 -7.84 -30.31
C GLN A 159 -7.90 -9.08 -31.05
N ASN A 160 -6.73 -8.96 -31.70
CA ASN A 160 -6.10 -10.06 -32.43
C ASN A 160 -5.54 -11.08 -31.45
N LYS A 161 -5.91 -12.34 -31.65
CA LYS A 161 -5.50 -13.49 -30.87
C LYS A 161 -4.90 -14.56 -31.78
N GLN A 162 -4.31 -15.59 -31.19
CA GLN A 162 -3.89 -16.80 -31.90
C GLN A 162 -5.06 -17.37 -32.74
N PRO A 163 -4.78 -17.94 -33.93
CA PRO A 163 -5.82 -18.24 -34.91
C PRO A 163 -6.69 -19.45 -34.52
N ASP A 164 -6.10 -20.46 -33.87
CA ASP A 164 -6.75 -21.72 -33.50
C ASP A 164 -7.69 -21.52 -32.28
N PRO A 165 -9.02 -21.71 -32.43
CA PRO A 165 -9.98 -21.52 -31.35
C PRO A 165 -10.00 -22.67 -30.32
N ASP A 166 -9.51 -23.85 -30.68
CA ASP A 166 -9.57 -25.06 -29.84
C ASP A 166 -8.30 -25.25 -29.02
N ARG A 167 -7.22 -24.59 -29.43
CA ARG A 167 -5.96 -24.60 -28.69
C ARG A 167 -5.97 -23.63 -27.50
N TRP A 168 -5.40 -24.12 -26.41
CA TRP A 168 -5.11 -23.34 -25.21
C TRP A 168 -3.73 -22.70 -25.31
N TYR A 169 -3.65 -21.39 -25.05
CA TYR A 169 -2.42 -20.62 -25.06
C TYR A 169 -2.20 -19.92 -23.72
N PRO A 170 -0.96 -19.80 -23.22
CA PRO A 170 -0.66 -18.87 -22.14
C PRO A 170 -1.19 -17.47 -22.49
N ALA A 171 -1.82 -16.77 -21.54
CA ALA A 171 -2.41 -15.46 -21.78
C ALA A 171 -1.40 -14.45 -22.36
N GLY A 172 -0.13 -14.53 -21.95
CA GLY A 172 0.96 -13.71 -22.48
C GLY A 172 1.30 -13.96 -23.95
N GLU A 173 0.90 -15.10 -24.50
CA GLU A 173 1.14 -15.52 -25.89
C GLU A 173 -0.14 -15.52 -26.75
N LEU A 174 -1.32 -15.44 -26.10
CA LEU A 174 -2.61 -15.50 -26.77
C LEU A 174 -2.83 -14.30 -27.69
N TYR A 175 -2.41 -13.10 -27.30
CA TYR A 175 -2.71 -11.86 -28.02
C TYR A 175 -1.57 -11.47 -28.95
N THR A 176 -1.86 -11.37 -30.25
CA THR A 176 -0.85 -11.19 -31.31
C THR A 176 -0.90 -9.80 -31.95
N GLY A 177 -1.87 -8.97 -31.56
CA GLY A 177 -2.04 -7.62 -32.10
C GLY A 177 -0.91 -6.66 -31.73
N GLY A 178 -0.43 -5.88 -32.70
CA GLY A 178 0.70 -4.97 -32.51
C GLY A 178 0.51 -3.90 -31.41
N TYR A 179 -0.74 -3.52 -31.12
CA TYR A 179 -1.04 -2.65 -29.98
C TYR A 179 -0.73 -3.37 -28.65
N HIS A 180 -1.32 -4.54 -28.41
CA HIS A 180 -1.07 -5.34 -27.22
C HIS A 180 0.41 -5.68 -27.04
N LEU A 181 1.10 -6.10 -28.11
CA LEU A 181 2.54 -6.39 -28.06
C LEU A 181 3.37 -5.17 -27.63
N SER A 182 2.93 -3.95 -27.98
CA SER A 182 3.60 -2.72 -27.54
C SER A 182 3.37 -2.47 -26.04
N LEU A 183 2.13 -2.62 -25.55
CA LEU A 183 1.80 -2.51 -24.12
C LEU A 183 2.61 -3.54 -23.31
N ARG A 184 2.64 -4.79 -23.80
CA ARG A 184 3.36 -5.90 -23.19
C ARG A 184 4.86 -5.62 -23.07
N GLY A 185 5.49 -5.20 -24.17
CA GLY A 185 6.91 -4.86 -24.15
C GLY A 185 7.25 -3.74 -23.17
N ALA A 186 6.37 -2.75 -23.01
CA ALA A 186 6.55 -1.71 -21.98
C ALA A 186 6.38 -2.27 -20.56
N ALA A 187 5.40 -3.15 -20.34
CA ALA A 187 5.20 -3.81 -19.04
C ALA A 187 6.42 -4.65 -18.63
N ASP A 188 7.02 -5.39 -19.58
CA ASP A 188 8.26 -6.16 -19.36
C ASP A 188 9.44 -5.27 -18.95
N ALA A 189 9.49 -4.03 -19.43
CA ALA A 189 10.52 -3.08 -19.01
C ALA A 189 10.24 -2.44 -17.65
N LEU A 190 8.98 -2.41 -17.21
CA LEU A 190 8.52 -1.74 -15.98
C LEU A 190 8.58 -2.63 -14.75
N THR A 191 8.35 -3.93 -14.88
CA THR A 191 8.28 -4.87 -13.75
C THR A 191 8.56 -6.32 -14.17
N SER A 192 8.61 -7.24 -13.19
CA SER A 192 8.84 -8.66 -13.45
C SER A 192 7.57 -9.40 -13.87
N PRO A 193 7.67 -10.51 -14.66
CA PRO A 193 6.51 -11.23 -15.16
C PRO A 193 5.43 -11.64 -14.13
N PRO A 194 5.78 -12.08 -12.89
CA PRO A 194 4.79 -12.42 -11.87
C PRO A 194 3.92 -11.24 -11.41
N LEU A 195 4.35 -9.99 -11.66
CA LEU A 195 3.65 -8.75 -11.32
C LEU A 195 2.94 -8.10 -12.52
N ILE A 196 2.89 -8.81 -13.66
CA ILE A 196 2.12 -8.36 -14.83
C ILE A 196 0.80 -9.13 -14.88
N ARG A 197 -0.29 -8.41 -15.11
CA ARG A 197 -1.61 -9.00 -15.38
C ARG A 197 -2.16 -8.46 -16.68
N ILE A 198 -2.81 -9.31 -17.47
CA ILE A 198 -3.60 -8.87 -18.61
C ILE A 198 -5.03 -8.62 -18.11
N VAL A 199 -5.61 -7.49 -18.49
CA VAL A 199 -7.01 -7.16 -18.25
C VAL A 199 -7.81 -7.68 -19.44
N SER A 200 -8.32 -8.89 -19.29
CA SER A 200 -9.15 -9.61 -20.27
C SER A 200 -10.60 -9.15 -20.16
N ALA A 201 -11.25 -8.87 -21.30
CA ALA A 201 -12.68 -8.54 -21.32
C ALA A 201 -13.54 -9.65 -20.71
N LEU A 202 -13.23 -10.93 -20.96
CA LEU A 202 -14.03 -12.06 -20.46
C LEU A 202 -13.58 -12.54 -19.07
N HIS A 203 -12.28 -12.42 -18.76
CA HIS A 203 -11.70 -13.12 -17.60
C HIS A 203 -11.20 -12.19 -16.49
N GLY A 204 -11.22 -10.87 -16.69
CA GLY A 204 -10.62 -9.90 -15.77
C GLY A 204 -9.10 -9.99 -15.75
N LEU A 205 -8.50 -9.88 -14.56
CA LEU A 205 -7.07 -9.93 -14.31
C LEU A 205 -6.53 -11.36 -14.44
N VAL A 206 -5.76 -11.62 -15.50
CA VAL A 206 -5.15 -12.93 -15.74
C VAL A 206 -3.62 -12.85 -15.66
N PRO A 207 -2.95 -13.79 -14.95
CA PRO A 207 -1.51 -13.92 -15.04
C PRO A 207 -1.12 -14.47 -16.42
N LEU A 208 0.12 -14.20 -16.82
CA LEU A 208 0.61 -14.47 -18.17
C LEU A 208 0.67 -15.94 -18.53
N THR A 209 0.87 -16.78 -17.51
CA THR A 209 0.99 -18.23 -17.63
C THR A 209 -0.37 -18.92 -17.65
N ARG A 210 -1.47 -18.23 -17.29
CA ARG A 210 -2.81 -18.83 -17.32
C ARG A 210 -3.14 -19.21 -18.76
N LYS A 211 -3.42 -20.49 -18.99
CA LYS A 211 -3.87 -20.98 -20.28
C LYS A 211 -5.31 -20.53 -20.54
N LEU A 212 -5.56 -19.96 -21.71
CA LEU A 212 -6.85 -19.47 -22.18
C LEU A 212 -7.09 -19.96 -23.62
N ARG A 213 -8.36 -20.17 -23.98
CA ARG A 213 -8.76 -20.32 -25.39
C ARG A 213 -9.02 -18.97 -26.02
N ARG A 214 -9.07 -18.93 -27.35
CA ARG A 214 -9.57 -17.77 -28.08
C ARG A 214 -11.01 -17.49 -27.66
N TYR A 215 -11.32 -16.21 -27.52
CA TYR A 215 -12.67 -15.71 -27.25
C TYR A 215 -12.87 -14.37 -27.98
N ASP A 216 -14.12 -13.99 -28.20
CA ASP A 216 -14.51 -12.72 -28.81
C ASP A 216 -15.54 -12.02 -27.93
N VAL A 217 -15.02 -11.32 -26.90
CA VAL A 217 -15.79 -10.54 -25.93
C VAL A 217 -15.09 -9.21 -25.78
N ARG A 218 -15.88 -8.13 -25.75
CA ARG A 218 -15.45 -6.75 -25.59
C ARG A 218 -15.96 -6.21 -24.24
N PRO A 219 -15.30 -5.18 -23.67
CA PRO A 219 -15.87 -4.45 -22.55
C PRO A 219 -17.30 -3.99 -22.86
N GLY A 220 -18.23 -4.20 -21.93
CA GLY A 220 -19.64 -3.87 -22.08
C GLY A 220 -20.52 -4.97 -22.68
N ASP A 221 -19.94 -6.03 -23.23
CA ASP A 221 -20.73 -7.20 -23.65
C ASP A 221 -21.35 -7.91 -22.43
N PRO A 222 -22.48 -8.62 -22.57
CA PRO A 222 -23.14 -9.29 -21.44
C PRO A 222 -22.27 -10.31 -20.69
N GLU A 223 -21.32 -10.94 -21.39
CA GLU A 223 -20.37 -11.91 -20.83
C GLU A 223 -19.09 -11.25 -20.30
N ALA A 224 -18.93 -9.94 -20.48
CA ALA A 224 -17.72 -9.24 -20.06
C ALA A 224 -17.62 -9.17 -18.53
N ILE A 225 -16.38 -9.12 -18.04
CA ILE A 225 -16.07 -8.89 -16.65
C ILE A 225 -16.66 -7.56 -16.19
N THR A 226 -17.32 -7.57 -15.04
CA THR A 226 -17.90 -6.38 -14.43
C THR A 226 -16.90 -5.70 -13.49
N ALA A 227 -17.18 -4.45 -13.10
CA ALA A 227 -16.40 -3.73 -12.09
C ALA A 227 -16.38 -4.46 -10.73
N ASP A 228 -17.50 -5.10 -10.34
CA ASP A 228 -17.57 -5.92 -9.12
C ASP A 228 -16.68 -7.17 -9.24
N GLY A 229 -16.70 -7.83 -10.39
CA GLY A 229 -15.84 -8.97 -10.68
C GLY A 229 -14.36 -8.61 -10.61
N LEU A 230 -13.98 -7.44 -11.15
CA LEU A 230 -12.62 -6.90 -11.02
C LEU A 230 -12.28 -6.54 -9.58
N SER A 231 -13.18 -5.94 -8.82
CA SER A 231 -12.98 -5.62 -7.40
C SER A 231 -12.59 -6.84 -6.56
N VAL A 232 -13.25 -7.98 -6.79
CA VAL A 232 -12.87 -9.24 -6.13
C VAL A 232 -11.45 -9.67 -6.51
N GLN A 233 -11.09 -9.57 -7.79
CA GLN A 233 -9.78 -9.99 -8.28
C GLN A 233 -8.64 -9.03 -7.86
N THR A 234 -8.90 -7.73 -7.79
CA THR A 234 -7.91 -6.73 -7.35
C THR A 234 -7.64 -6.87 -5.86
N ALA A 235 -8.69 -7.10 -5.05
CA ALA A 235 -8.57 -7.42 -3.64
C ALA A 235 -7.78 -8.72 -3.43
N ALA A 236 -8.04 -9.77 -4.23
CA ALA A 236 -7.30 -11.03 -4.18
C ALA A 236 -5.80 -10.88 -4.44
N LEU A 237 -5.41 -9.93 -5.29
CA LEU A 237 -4.00 -9.62 -5.59
C LEU A 237 -3.39 -8.61 -4.60
N GLY A 238 -4.22 -8.00 -3.75
CA GLY A 238 -3.83 -6.94 -2.84
C GLY A 238 -3.36 -5.69 -3.58
N LEU A 239 -4.01 -5.33 -4.69
CA LEU A 239 -3.62 -4.12 -5.45
C LEU A 239 -3.81 -2.82 -4.65
N ASP A 240 -4.60 -2.87 -3.59
CA ASP A 240 -4.75 -1.83 -2.56
C ASP A 240 -3.44 -1.54 -1.79
N ASP A 241 -2.51 -2.50 -1.70
CA ASP A 241 -1.16 -2.32 -1.11
C ASP A 241 -0.07 -2.49 -2.19
N ALA A 242 -0.26 -1.82 -3.33
CA ALA A 242 0.69 -1.84 -4.44
C ALA A 242 0.70 -0.51 -5.20
N ASP A 243 1.85 -0.17 -5.79
CA ASP A 243 1.90 0.84 -6.84
C ASP A 243 1.42 0.18 -8.15
N VAL A 244 0.40 0.76 -8.79
CA VAL A 244 -0.25 0.13 -9.95
C VAL A 244 -0.22 1.04 -11.17
N ILE A 245 0.31 0.53 -12.27
CA ILE A 245 0.27 1.19 -13.59
C ILE A 245 -0.64 0.39 -14.51
N PHE A 246 -1.56 1.05 -15.20
CA PHE A 246 -2.33 0.45 -16.29
C PHE A 246 -1.93 1.01 -17.64
N LEU A 247 -1.68 0.10 -18.59
CA LEU A 247 -1.37 0.39 -19.98
C LEU A 247 -2.53 -0.10 -20.85
N GLY A 248 -3.39 0.81 -21.30
CA GLY A 248 -4.55 0.47 -22.12
C GLY A 248 -5.43 1.67 -22.48
N GLY A 249 -6.61 1.40 -23.01
CA GLY A 249 -7.61 2.42 -23.37
C GLY A 249 -8.64 2.68 -22.26
N GLN A 250 -9.46 3.72 -22.45
CA GLN A 250 -10.39 4.27 -21.45
C GLN A 250 -11.42 3.25 -20.94
N ASP A 251 -11.98 2.40 -21.81
CA ASP A 251 -13.03 1.43 -21.41
C ASP A 251 -12.59 0.52 -20.25
N TYR A 252 -11.31 0.16 -20.20
CA TYR A 252 -10.75 -0.63 -19.09
C TYR A 252 -10.37 0.23 -17.87
N ILE A 253 -10.02 1.50 -18.08
CA ILE A 253 -9.75 2.44 -16.98
C ILE A 253 -11.03 2.58 -16.16
N ASP A 254 -12.17 2.80 -16.82
CA ASP A 254 -13.47 2.99 -16.17
C ASP A 254 -13.89 1.77 -15.34
N LEU A 255 -13.49 0.56 -15.77
CA LEU A 255 -13.72 -0.68 -15.02
C LEU A 255 -12.78 -0.87 -13.82
N LEU A 256 -11.53 -0.38 -13.92
CA LEU A 256 -10.51 -0.59 -12.89
C LEU A 256 -10.53 0.46 -11.78
N VAL A 257 -10.77 1.73 -12.11
CA VAL A 257 -10.71 2.85 -11.15
C VAL A 257 -11.56 2.62 -9.89
N PRO A 258 -12.80 2.07 -9.96
CA PRO A 258 -13.57 1.77 -8.76
C PRO A 258 -12.87 0.80 -7.79
N SER A 259 -12.05 -0.10 -8.33
CA SER A 259 -11.37 -1.17 -7.59
C SER A 259 -9.91 -0.87 -7.22
N VAL A 260 -9.29 0.10 -7.89
CA VAL A 260 -7.92 0.57 -7.66
C VAL A 260 -7.92 2.10 -7.82
N PRO A 261 -8.36 2.87 -6.81
CA PRO A 261 -8.55 4.32 -6.97
C PRO A 261 -7.26 5.11 -7.21
N HIS A 262 -6.11 4.56 -6.83
CA HIS A 262 -4.76 5.11 -7.08
C HIS A 262 -4.11 4.59 -8.38
N LEU A 263 -4.90 4.08 -9.32
CA LEU A 263 -4.38 3.59 -10.60
C LEU A 263 -3.69 4.70 -11.40
N PHE A 264 -2.44 4.49 -11.80
CA PHE A 264 -1.74 5.39 -12.70
C PHE A 264 -1.89 4.97 -14.17
N THR A 265 -2.38 5.89 -15.01
CA THR A 265 -2.60 5.65 -16.45
C THR A 265 -1.74 6.62 -17.28
N PRO A 266 -0.46 6.28 -17.56
CA PRO A 266 0.47 7.21 -18.22
C PRO A 266 0.17 7.47 -19.68
N LEU A 267 -0.61 6.58 -20.32
CA LEU A 267 -0.84 6.63 -21.76
C LEU A 267 -1.90 7.68 -22.10
N THR A 268 -1.59 8.54 -23.05
CA THR A 268 -2.47 9.62 -23.52
C THR A 268 -2.64 9.60 -25.04
N GLY A 269 -3.81 10.03 -25.52
CA GLY A 269 -4.13 10.09 -26.95
C GLY A 269 -4.70 8.78 -27.51
N GLY A 270 -4.44 8.49 -28.78
CA GLY A 270 -4.92 7.29 -29.46
C GLY A 270 -3.92 6.13 -29.44
N MET A 271 -4.32 4.99 -30.01
CA MET A 271 -3.48 3.77 -30.03
C MET A 271 -2.10 3.99 -30.67
N GLY A 272 -1.99 4.86 -31.68
CA GLY A 272 -0.71 5.20 -32.30
C GLY A 272 0.24 5.90 -31.34
N GLN A 273 -0.25 6.91 -30.62
CA GLN A 273 0.50 7.63 -29.58
C GLN A 273 0.87 6.71 -28.42
N HIS A 274 -0.07 5.85 -27.99
CA HIS A 274 0.18 4.85 -26.95
C HIS A 274 1.35 3.93 -27.32
N LYS A 275 1.41 3.41 -28.56
CA LYS A 275 2.55 2.60 -29.02
C LYS A 275 3.87 3.38 -28.96
N GLY A 276 3.87 4.66 -29.33
CA GLY A 276 5.04 5.53 -29.23
C GLY A 276 5.52 5.70 -27.78
N GLN A 277 4.60 5.97 -26.85
CA GLN A 277 4.90 6.11 -25.42
C GLN A 277 5.38 4.78 -24.81
N CYS A 278 4.80 3.65 -25.19
CA CYS A 278 5.28 2.33 -24.79
C CYS A 278 6.70 2.04 -25.31
N ARG A 279 7.01 2.43 -26.54
CA ARG A 279 8.38 2.33 -27.08
C ARG A 279 9.35 3.17 -26.25
N GLN A 280 9.00 4.43 -25.97
CA GLN A 280 9.82 5.29 -25.11
C GLN A 280 10.03 4.67 -23.72
N ALA A 281 9.00 4.11 -23.10
CA ALA A 281 9.12 3.45 -21.80
C ALA A 281 10.07 2.23 -21.83
N ARG A 282 10.14 1.51 -22.95
CA ARG A 282 11.13 0.42 -23.13
C ARG A 282 12.56 0.94 -23.20
N GLU A 283 12.76 2.06 -23.88
CA GLU A 283 14.08 2.60 -24.22
C GLU A 283 14.64 3.54 -23.12
N ASP A 284 13.79 4.27 -22.39
CA ASP A 284 14.16 5.28 -21.41
C ASP A 284 13.86 4.83 -19.96
N ALA A 285 14.92 4.52 -19.20
CA ALA A 285 14.81 4.15 -17.79
C ALA A 285 14.35 5.32 -16.89
N SER A 286 14.69 6.56 -17.24
CA SER A 286 14.28 7.74 -16.49
C SER A 286 12.78 7.98 -16.62
N LEU A 287 12.20 7.71 -17.79
CA LEU A 287 10.76 7.74 -18.00
C LEU A 287 10.06 6.72 -17.10
N ARG A 288 10.57 5.49 -17.03
CA ARG A 288 10.02 4.44 -16.15
C ARG A 288 10.06 4.84 -14.68
N GLU A 289 11.16 5.44 -14.21
CA GLU A 289 11.25 5.91 -12.83
C GLU A 289 10.28 7.06 -12.54
N ARG A 290 10.08 7.99 -13.48
CA ARG A 290 9.06 9.03 -13.37
C ARG A 290 7.65 8.43 -13.27
N TRP A 291 7.33 7.42 -14.09
CA TRP A 291 6.04 6.74 -14.02
C TRP A 291 5.82 6.07 -12.68
N TRP A 292 6.83 5.37 -12.13
CA TRP A 292 6.73 4.77 -10.81
C TRP A 292 6.64 5.80 -9.68
N THR A 293 7.33 6.94 -9.80
CA THR A 293 7.20 8.06 -8.86
C THR A 293 5.78 8.61 -8.84
N GLN A 294 5.15 8.76 -10.01
CA GLN A 294 3.76 9.23 -10.12
C GLN A 294 2.76 8.20 -9.57
N ALA A 295 2.96 6.91 -9.85
CA ALA A 295 2.14 5.84 -9.29
C ALA A 295 2.23 5.79 -7.76
N ALA A 296 3.43 5.93 -7.19
CA ALA A 296 3.63 5.99 -5.75
C ALA A 296 2.95 7.21 -5.12
N ALA A 297 3.02 8.37 -5.77
CA ALA A 297 2.35 9.58 -5.29
C ALA A 297 0.80 9.47 -5.35
N LEU A 298 0.25 8.74 -6.33
CA LEU A 298 -1.18 8.42 -6.37
C LEU A 298 -1.58 7.52 -5.22
N PHE A 299 -0.80 6.48 -4.94
CA PHE A 299 -1.00 5.61 -3.78
C PHE A 299 -1.02 6.42 -2.49
N ASP A 300 0.00 7.24 -2.26
CA ASP A 300 0.15 7.99 -0.99
C ASP A 300 -0.98 9.03 -0.81
N ARG A 301 -1.60 9.51 -1.90
CA ARG A 301 -2.81 10.36 -1.83
C ARG A 301 -4.06 9.57 -1.46
N HIS A 302 -4.18 8.34 -1.94
CA HIS A 302 -5.34 7.48 -1.64
C HIS A 302 -5.26 6.86 -0.24
N HIS A 303 -4.05 6.49 0.18
CA HIS A 303 -3.70 6.03 1.51
C HIS A 303 -2.87 7.10 2.20
N PRO A 304 -3.47 8.25 2.56
CA PRO A 304 -2.72 9.27 3.27
C PRO A 304 -2.08 8.61 4.49
N PRO A 305 -0.78 8.84 4.72
CA PRO A 305 -0.16 8.36 5.94
C PRO A 305 -1.04 8.83 7.09
N ALA A 306 -1.30 7.92 8.04
CA ALA A 306 -2.15 8.22 9.20
C ALA A 306 -1.80 9.63 9.68
N PRO A 307 -2.76 10.57 9.69
CA PRO A 307 -2.46 11.99 9.78
C PRO A 307 -1.50 12.18 10.93
N SER A 308 -0.30 12.70 10.66
CA SER A 308 0.54 13.22 11.72
C SER A 308 -0.25 14.39 12.27
N ARG A 309 -1.10 14.14 13.28
CA ARG A 309 -2.21 15.02 13.67
C ARG A 309 -1.69 16.45 13.75
N SER A 310 -1.97 17.23 12.70
CA SER A 310 -1.49 18.59 12.62
C SER A 310 -2.32 19.37 13.62
N ARG A 311 -1.63 20.24 14.35
CA ARG A 311 -2.15 21.12 15.39
C ARG A 311 -3.46 21.78 14.92
N PRO A 312 -4.53 21.82 15.74
CA PRO A 312 -5.69 22.65 15.42
C PRO A 312 -5.20 24.08 15.21
N GLU A 313 -5.57 24.67 14.07
CA GLU A 313 -5.32 26.07 13.76
C GLU A 313 -5.87 26.90 14.93
N PRO A 314 -5.05 27.77 15.57
CA PRO A 314 -5.53 28.56 16.69
C PRO A 314 -6.75 29.35 16.23
N ALA A 315 -7.85 29.21 16.96
CA ALA A 315 -9.09 29.90 16.66
C ALA A 315 -8.81 31.37 16.39
N ARG A 316 -9.17 31.85 15.19
CA ARG A 316 -9.09 33.28 14.87
C ARG A 316 -9.82 34.03 15.99
N PRO A 317 -9.19 35.01 16.64
CA PRO A 317 -9.86 35.76 17.69
C PRO A 317 -11.12 36.39 17.10
N THR A 318 -12.28 35.95 17.59
CA THR A 318 -13.56 36.60 17.36
C THR A 318 -13.41 38.04 17.84
N GLY A 319 -13.65 38.98 16.93
CA GLY A 319 -13.39 40.40 17.12
C GLY A 319 -13.88 40.89 18.49
N ALA A 320 -12.96 41.48 19.24
CA ALA A 320 -13.30 42.25 20.41
C ALA A 320 -14.24 43.38 19.97
N HIS A 321 -15.48 43.33 20.46
CA HIS A 321 -16.41 44.45 20.45
C HIS A 321 -15.73 45.61 21.20
N LEU A 322 -15.30 46.64 20.48
CA LEU A 322 -14.80 47.88 21.07
C LEU A 322 -15.96 48.55 21.84
N PRO A 323 -15.75 48.97 23.10
CA PRO A 323 -16.78 49.67 23.85
C PRO A 323 -17.01 51.08 23.29
N PHE A 324 -18.30 51.41 23.21
CA PHE A 324 -18.87 52.70 22.85
C PHE A 324 -18.36 53.78 23.83
N VAL A 325 -17.62 54.78 23.33
CA VAL A 325 -17.25 55.97 24.10
C VAL A 325 -18.35 57.01 23.91
N THR A 326 -19.15 57.22 24.95
CA THR A 326 -20.08 58.35 25.04
C THR A 326 -19.32 59.61 25.42
N GLU A 327 -19.14 60.52 24.46
CA GLU A 327 -18.82 61.92 24.72
C GLU A 327 -20.10 62.71 25.03
N ARG A 328 -20.10 63.45 26.14
CA ARG A 328 -20.83 64.72 26.37
C ARG A 328 -20.20 65.44 27.59
N PRO A 329 -20.40 66.75 27.81
CA PRO A 329 -20.57 67.86 26.86
C PRO A 329 -19.73 69.11 27.23
N ARG A 330 -19.69 70.11 26.34
CA ARG A 330 -19.71 71.53 26.70
C ARG A 330 -20.74 72.24 25.83
#